data_AF-A0A9D6Z645-F1
#
_entry.id   AF-A0A9D6Z645-F1
#
_cell.length_a   1.000
_cell.length_b   1.000
_cell.length_c   1.000
_cell.angle_alpha   90.00
_cell.angle_beta   90.00
_cell.angle_gamma   90.00
#
_symmetry.space_group_name_H-M   'P 1'
#
loop_
_entity.id
_entity.type
_entity.pdbx_description
1 polymer ?
#
loop_
_entity_poly.entity_id
_entity_poly.type
_entity_poly.pdbx_seq_one_letter_code
_entity_poly.pdbx_strand_id
1 'polypeptide(L)'
;MGVFIFSIFSIFALSFYYSYQQYVFWESAAPSKYLLPPYVGINYFIQYVGFKIFGPYLVSLASALIILFLMKSLNKKYEEKFFYSEEPYSAALAMFLSGWPGALFYFIGLILIYLISHFFISIYYKLFLKINLSEVRVSLRLWWIPTAIIAIILSNWLQITDWWKLLKI
;
A
#
# COMPACT_ATOMS: atom_id res chain seq x y z
N MET A 1 -14.43 1.59 -7.35
CA MET A 1 -13.84 0.53 -8.19
C MET A 1 -13.01 1.06 -9.36
N GLY A 2 -13.55 1.96 -10.21
CA GLY A 2 -12.82 2.45 -11.39
C GLY A 2 -11.44 3.04 -11.10
N VAL A 3 -11.33 3.87 -10.06
CA VAL A 3 -10.05 4.46 -9.61
C VAL A 3 -9.02 3.38 -9.24
N PHE A 4 -9.43 2.31 -8.55
CA PHE A 4 -8.54 1.23 -8.15
C PHE A 4 -7.97 0.48 -9.36
N ILE A 5 -8.82 0.13 -10.33
CA ILE A 5 -8.39 -0.53 -11.56
C ILE A 5 -7.46 0.40 -12.35
N PHE A 6 -7.83 1.68 -12.49
CA PHE A 6 -6.99 2.68 -13.16
C PHE A 6 -5.61 2.77 -12.51
N SER A 7 -5.53 2.87 -11.18
CA SER A 7 -4.27 2.92 -10.45
C SER A 7 -3.40 1.68 -10.70
N ILE A 8 -3.98 0.48 -10.76
CA ILE A 8 -3.24 -0.74 -11.13
C ILE A 8 -2.63 -0.57 -12.51
N PHE A 9 -3.43 -0.24 -13.53
CA PHE A 9 -2.91 -0.05 -14.89
C PHE A 9 -1.82 1.02 -14.96
N SER A 10 -2.01 2.17 -14.29
CA SER A 10 -1.02 3.25 -14.27
C SER A 10 0.31 2.82 -13.64
N ILE A 11 0.28 2.12 -12.49
CA ILE A 11 1.49 1.66 -11.81
C ILE A 11 2.23 0.61 -12.63
N PHE A 12 1.52 -0.33 -13.26
CA PHE A 12 2.16 -1.35 -14.10
C PHE A 12 2.72 -0.74 -15.40
N ALA A 13 2.01 0.20 -16.03
CA ALA A 13 2.53 0.93 -17.19
C ALA A 13 3.81 1.73 -16.84
N LEU A 14 3.80 2.42 -15.69
CA LEU A 14 4.98 3.11 -15.17
C LEU A 14 6.13 2.14 -14.87
N SER A 15 5.82 0.96 -14.33
CA SER A 15 6.81 -0.10 -14.06
C SER A 15 7.47 -0.60 -15.34
N PHE A 16 6.71 -0.78 -16.42
CA PHE A 16 7.28 -1.11 -17.74
C PHE A 16 8.18 0.01 -18.26
N TYR A 17 7.75 1.27 -18.13
CA TYR A 17 8.58 2.41 -18.50
C TYR A 17 9.90 2.44 -17.72
N TYR A 18 9.88 2.26 -16.41
CA TYR A 18 11.09 2.18 -15.59
C TYR A 18 11.97 0.98 -15.93
N SER A 19 11.37 -0.15 -16.29
CA SER A 19 12.11 -1.31 -16.77
C SER A 19 12.86 -0.98 -18.05
N TYR A 20 12.22 -0.33 -19.01
CA TYR A 20 12.86 0.12 -20.23
C TYR A 20 14.02 1.10 -19.96
N GLN A 21 13.79 2.10 -19.09
CA GLN A 21 14.85 3.05 -18.70
C GLN A 21 16.03 2.34 -18.02
N GLN A 22 15.76 1.34 -17.17
CA GLN A 22 16.78 0.52 -16.53
C GLN A 22 17.63 -0.24 -17.55
N TYR A 23 17.01 -0.78 -18.61
CA TYR A 23 17.73 -1.46 -19.70
C TYR A 23 18.67 -0.51 -20.43
N VAL A 24 18.17 0.65 -20.86
CA VAL A 24 18.97 1.67 -21.57
C VAL A 24 20.12 2.19 -20.71
N PHE A 25 19.87 2.38 -19.41
CA PHE A 25 20.91 2.75 -18.46
C PHE A 25 21.98 1.66 -18.34
N TRP A 26 21.59 0.39 -18.27
CA TRP A 26 22.56 -0.70 -18.19
C TRP A 26 23.41 -0.83 -19.45
N GLU A 27 22.82 -0.65 -20.63
CA GLU A 27 23.53 -0.70 -21.91
C GLU A 27 24.58 0.41 -22.08
N SER A 28 24.33 1.59 -21.52
CA SER A 28 25.16 2.78 -21.71
C SER A 28 26.36 2.89 -20.76
N ALA A 29 26.35 2.24 -19.60
CA ALA A 29 27.41 2.36 -18.60
C ALA A 29 28.33 1.12 -18.51
N ALA A 30 29.64 1.37 -18.43
CA ALA A 30 30.69 0.35 -18.54
C ALA A 30 30.59 -0.84 -17.56
N PRO A 31 30.19 -0.70 -16.27
CA PRO A 31 30.04 -1.88 -15.40
C PRO A 31 28.70 -2.60 -15.61
N SER A 32 27.61 -1.88 -15.89
CA SER A 32 26.27 -2.46 -16.01
C SER A 32 26.03 -3.15 -17.36
N LYS A 33 26.78 -2.77 -18.40
CA LYS A 33 26.64 -3.37 -19.73
C LYS A 33 26.92 -4.88 -19.73
N TYR A 34 27.77 -5.33 -18.81
CA TYR A 34 28.08 -6.74 -18.62
C TYR A 34 26.95 -7.54 -17.95
N LEU A 35 25.90 -6.88 -17.46
CA LEU A 35 24.70 -7.53 -16.92
C LEU A 35 23.64 -7.81 -17.99
N LEU A 36 23.90 -7.41 -19.24
CA LEU A 36 23.01 -7.60 -20.39
C LEU A 36 23.61 -8.57 -21.43
N PRO A 37 22.79 -9.08 -22.36
CA PRO A 37 23.30 -9.81 -23.51
C PRO A 37 24.32 -8.98 -24.31
N PRO A 38 25.39 -9.59 -24.84
CA PRO A 38 25.66 -11.03 -24.92
C PRO A 38 26.38 -11.63 -23.69
N TYR A 39 26.74 -10.82 -22.68
CA TYR A 39 27.56 -11.28 -21.54
C TYR A 39 26.77 -12.14 -20.56
N VAL A 40 25.51 -11.79 -20.31
CA VAL A 40 24.57 -12.56 -19.48
C VAL A 40 23.25 -12.71 -20.23
N GLY A 41 22.55 -13.84 -20.04
CA GLY A 41 21.25 -14.07 -20.68
C GLY A 41 20.19 -13.05 -20.24
N ILE A 42 19.25 -12.72 -21.15
CA ILE A 42 18.16 -11.75 -20.89
C ILE A 42 17.31 -12.10 -19.67
N ASN A 43 17.29 -13.38 -19.29
CA ASN A 43 16.62 -13.89 -18.10
C ASN A 43 17.09 -13.19 -16.82
N TYR A 44 18.38 -12.82 -16.72
CA TYR A 44 18.89 -12.07 -15.57
C TYR A 44 18.21 -10.72 -15.42
N PHE A 45 18.10 -9.97 -16.53
CA PHE A 45 17.42 -8.68 -16.55
C PHE A 45 15.94 -8.81 -16.22
N ILE A 46 15.25 -9.81 -16.78
CA ILE A 46 13.83 -10.07 -16.49
C ILE A 46 13.63 -10.39 -15.00
N GLN A 47 14.50 -11.21 -14.40
CA GLN A 47 14.45 -11.51 -12.98
C GLN A 47 14.73 -10.25 -12.14
N TYR A 48 15.76 -9.48 -12.49
CA TYR A 48 16.10 -8.25 -11.78
C TYR A 48 14.93 -7.29 -11.75
N VAL A 49 14.35 -6.98 -12.91
CA VAL A 49 13.18 -6.11 -13.05
C VAL A 49 11.97 -6.69 -12.33
N GLY A 50 11.75 -8.00 -12.47
CA GLY A 50 10.67 -8.73 -11.82
C GLY A 50 10.70 -8.57 -10.30
N PHE A 51 11.87 -8.74 -9.66
CA PHE A 51 12.00 -8.59 -8.21
C PHE A 51 12.07 -7.14 -7.76
N LYS A 52 12.85 -6.28 -8.44
CA LYS A 52 13.12 -4.91 -7.99
C LYS A 52 12.07 -3.88 -8.36
N ILE A 53 11.48 -4.01 -9.55
CA ILE A 53 10.50 -3.02 -10.05
C ILE A 53 9.09 -3.56 -9.80
N PHE A 54 8.77 -4.76 -10.28
CA PHE A 54 7.40 -5.30 -10.17
C PHE A 54 7.11 -5.92 -8.80
N GLY A 55 8.10 -6.56 -8.17
CA GLY A 55 7.95 -7.31 -6.92
C GLY A 55 7.24 -6.53 -5.82
N PRO A 56 7.67 -5.30 -5.48
CA PRO A 56 7.02 -4.51 -4.46
C PRO A 56 5.54 -4.23 -4.73
N TYR A 57 5.18 -3.96 -5.99
CA TYR A 57 3.80 -3.69 -6.39
C TYR A 57 2.96 -4.96 -6.47
N LEU A 58 3.54 -6.11 -6.82
CA LEU A 58 2.86 -7.41 -6.79
C LEU A 58 2.50 -7.82 -5.36
N VAL A 59 3.45 -7.69 -4.42
CA VAL A 59 3.21 -7.98 -3.00
C VAL A 59 2.15 -7.04 -2.43
N SER A 60 2.24 -5.75 -2.77
CA SER A 60 1.27 -4.74 -2.33
C SER A 60 -0.12 -4.97 -2.95
N LEU A 61 -0.20 -5.36 -4.22
CA LEU A 61 -1.46 -5.73 -4.87
C LEU A 61 -2.09 -6.97 -4.25
N ALA A 62 -1.31 -8.02 -3.99
CA ALA A 62 -1.78 -9.21 -3.31
C ALA A 62 -2.35 -8.86 -1.93
N SER A 63 -1.63 -8.04 -1.16
CA SER A 63 -2.08 -7.56 0.15
C SER A 63 -3.37 -6.73 0.06
N ALA A 64 -3.48 -5.84 -0.93
CA ALA A 64 -4.67 -5.04 -1.18
C ALA A 64 -5.89 -5.88 -1.53
N LEU A 65 -5.72 -6.92 -2.36
CA LEU A 65 -6.80 -7.85 -2.72
C LEU A 65 -7.26 -8.68 -1.51
N ILE A 66 -6.33 -9.14 -0.68
CA ILE A 66 -6.64 -9.85 0.58
C ILE A 66 -7.47 -8.94 1.49
N ILE A 67 -7.03 -7.69 1.72
CA ILE A 67 -7.77 -6.73 2.55
C ILE A 67 -9.15 -6.43 1.96
N LEU A 68 -9.24 -6.19 0.65
CA LEU A 68 -10.52 -5.94 -0.03
C LEU A 68 -11.51 -7.07 0.20
N PHE A 69 -11.05 -8.31 0.02
CA PHE A 69 -11.88 -9.50 0.18
C PHE A 69 -12.30 -9.71 1.64
N LEU A 70 -11.36 -9.57 2.59
CA LEU A 70 -11.65 -9.68 4.02
C LEU A 70 -12.64 -8.62 4.48
N MET A 71 -12.42 -7.35 4.13
CA MET A 71 -13.32 -6.27 4.51
C MET A 71 -14.71 -6.45 3.92
N LYS A 72 -14.83 -6.82 2.64
CA LYS A 72 -16.14 -7.10 2.04
C LYS A 72 -16.85 -8.29 2.69
N SER A 73 -16.12 -9.38 2.94
CA SER A 73 -16.67 -10.59 3.54
C SER A 73 -17.16 -10.34 4.97
N LEU A 74 -16.36 -9.64 5.77
CA LEU A 74 -16.75 -9.22 7.12
C LEU A 74 -17.93 -8.24 7.06
N ASN A 75 -17.88 -7.23 6.20
CA ASN A 75 -18.96 -6.26 6.12
C ASN A 75 -20.30 -6.91 5.74
N LYS A 76 -20.28 -7.86 4.79
CA LYS A 76 -21.46 -8.64 4.41
C LYS A 76 -21.95 -9.54 5.55
N LYS A 77 -21.04 -10.19 6.28
CA LYS A 77 -21.37 -11.06 7.43
C LYS A 77 -22.08 -10.32 8.56
N TYR A 78 -21.77 -9.04 8.74
CA TYR A 78 -22.30 -8.22 9.83
C TYR A 78 -23.24 -7.12 9.35
N GLU A 79 -23.97 -7.34 8.25
CA GLU A 79 -25.03 -6.44 7.76
C GLU A 79 -24.57 -4.98 7.59
N GLU A 80 -23.34 -4.79 7.07
CA GLU A 80 -22.74 -3.47 6.81
C GLU A 80 -22.51 -2.57 8.05
N LYS A 81 -22.51 -3.18 9.25
CA LYS A 81 -22.29 -2.47 10.52
C LYS A 81 -20.87 -1.90 10.66
N PHE A 82 -19.87 -2.55 10.06
CA PHE A 82 -18.46 -2.18 10.24
C PHE A 82 -18.00 -1.10 9.27
N PHE A 83 -18.13 -1.33 7.97
CA PHE A 83 -17.60 -0.45 6.92
C PHE A 83 -18.68 0.10 6.00
N TYR A 84 -18.46 1.29 5.46
CA TYR A 84 -19.30 1.79 4.37
C TYR A 84 -18.94 1.05 3.09
N SER A 85 -19.87 0.96 2.13
CA SER A 85 -19.68 0.21 0.87
C SER A 85 -18.44 0.63 0.07
N GLU A 86 -18.01 1.89 0.18
CA GLU A 86 -16.83 2.46 -0.49
C GLU A 86 -15.51 2.18 0.25
N GLU A 87 -15.54 2.03 1.59
CA GLU A 87 -14.34 1.93 2.43
C GLU A 87 -13.42 0.75 2.07
N PRO A 88 -13.92 -0.46 1.76
CA PRO A 88 -13.06 -1.56 1.32
C PRO A 88 -12.22 -1.22 0.08
N TYR A 89 -12.79 -0.45 -0.87
CA TYR A 89 -12.06 -0.05 -2.07
C TYR A 89 -11.02 1.02 -1.77
N SER A 90 -11.34 1.99 -0.91
CA SER A 90 -10.38 3.00 -0.45
C SER A 90 -9.22 2.37 0.32
N ALA A 91 -9.51 1.39 1.18
CA ALA A 91 -8.51 0.65 1.93
C ALA A 91 -7.58 -0.15 1.01
N ALA A 92 -8.13 -0.84 0.02
CA ALA A 92 -7.36 -1.59 -0.97
C ALA A 92 -6.51 -0.68 -1.86
N LEU A 93 -7.08 0.45 -2.31
CA LEU A 93 -6.36 1.47 -3.08
C LEU A 93 -5.17 2.03 -2.29
N ALA A 94 -5.42 2.44 -1.06
CA ALA A 94 -4.41 2.96 -0.15
C ALA A 94 -3.29 1.95 0.11
N MET A 95 -3.64 0.70 0.41
CA MET A 95 -2.68 -0.40 0.60
C MET A 95 -1.81 -0.63 -0.65
N PHE A 96 -2.42 -0.62 -1.84
CA PHE A 96 -1.74 -0.82 -3.11
C PHE A 96 -0.78 0.33 -3.45
N LEU A 97 -1.23 1.57 -3.30
CA LEU A 97 -0.45 2.76 -3.64
C LEU A 97 0.71 3.00 -2.67
N SER A 98 0.60 2.56 -1.42
CA SER A 98 1.72 2.64 -0.47
C SER A 98 2.92 1.78 -0.86
N GLY A 99 2.74 0.76 -1.72
CA GLY A 99 3.80 -0.13 -2.20
C GLY A 99 4.46 -0.95 -1.08
N TRP A 100 5.22 -1.99 -1.39
CA TRP A 100 5.99 -2.70 -0.37
C TRP A 100 7.37 -2.05 -0.15
N PRO A 101 7.88 -1.92 1.09
CA PRO A 101 7.26 -2.26 2.38
C PRO A 101 6.38 -1.16 2.99
N GLY A 102 6.17 -0.03 2.30
CA GLY A 102 5.36 1.11 2.77
C GLY A 102 3.94 0.74 3.23
N ALA A 103 3.34 -0.29 2.62
CA ALA A 103 2.05 -0.86 2.96
C ALA A 103 1.99 -1.36 4.42
N LEU A 104 3.10 -1.86 4.99
CA LEU A 104 3.17 -2.23 6.40
C LEU A 104 3.05 -1.00 7.30
N PHE A 105 3.78 0.06 6.98
CA PHE A 105 3.75 1.31 7.75
C PHE A 105 2.38 2.00 7.64
N TYR A 106 1.76 1.95 6.47
CA TYR A 106 0.39 2.36 6.27
C TYR A 106 -0.57 1.57 7.18
N PHE A 107 -0.46 0.24 7.21
CA PHE A 107 -1.33 -0.60 8.03
C PHE A 107 -1.16 -0.31 9.53
N ILE A 108 0.08 -0.18 10.00
CA ILE A 108 0.39 0.21 11.38
C ILE A 108 -0.17 1.60 11.70
N GLY A 109 0.07 2.58 10.83
CA GLY A 109 -0.41 3.95 11.01
C GLY A 109 -1.94 4.03 11.08
N LEU A 110 -2.63 3.23 10.25
CA LEU A 110 -4.08 3.15 10.27
C LEU A 110 -4.60 2.57 11.58
N ILE A 111 -4.00 1.49 12.10
CA ILE A 111 -4.36 0.92 13.41
C ILE A 111 -4.18 1.98 14.51
N LEU A 112 -3.06 2.70 14.50
CA LEU A 112 -2.81 3.76 15.47
C LEU A 112 -3.88 4.86 15.39
N ILE A 113 -4.21 5.34 14.19
CA ILE A 113 -5.24 6.37 14.01
C ILE A 113 -6.61 5.88 14.44
N TYR A 114 -6.95 4.62 14.16
CA TYR A 114 -8.20 4.03 14.63
C TYR A 114 -8.25 4.00 16.16
N LEU A 115 -7.21 3.49 16.82
CA LEU A 115 -7.14 3.40 18.27
C LEU A 115 -7.19 4.78 18.93
N ILE A 116 -6.43 5.74 18.40
CA ILE A 116 -6.41 7.13 18.88
C ILE A 116 -7.78 7.77 18.71
N SER A 117 -8.39 7.67 17.53
CA SER A 117 -9.71 8.22 17.25
C SER A 117 -10.76 7.60 18.18
N HIS A 118 -10.73 6.29 18.35
CA HIS A 118 -11.64 5.57 19.24
C HIS A 118 -11.48 6.00 20.70
N PHE A 119 -10.24 6.17 21.17
CA PHE A 119 -9.94 6.64 22.52
C PHE A 119 -10.53 8.04 22.77
N PHE A 120 -10.25 9.00 21.89
CA PHE A 120 -10.74 10.38 22.05
C PHE A 120 -12.25 10.49 21.91
N ILE A 121 -12.85 9.78 20.95
CA ILE A 121 -14.32 9.73 20.78
C ILE A 121 -14.97 9.12 22.01
N SER A 122 -14.46 7.99 22.51
CA SER A 122 -14.99 7.34 23.71
C SER A 122 -14.98 8.27 24.93
N ILE A 123 -13.86 8.98 25.14
CA ILE A 123 -13.74 9.98 26.22
C ILE A 123 -14.74 11.11 26.03
N TYR A 124 -14.81 11.68 24.83
CA TYR A 124 -15.69 12.82 24.53
C TYR A 124 -17.17 12.47 24.76
N TYR A 125 -17.63 11.35 24.21
CA TYR A 125 -19.03 10.93 24.33
C TYR A 125 -19.40 10.54 25.77
N LYS A 126 -18.49 9.88 26.50
CA LYS A 126 -18.73 9.47 27.88
C LYS A 126 -18.72 10.66 28.85
N LEU A 127 -17.78 11.59 28.71
CA LEU A 127 -17.62 12.71 29.64
C LEU A 127 -18.55 13.87 29.34
N PHE A 128 -18.74 14.25 28.07
CA PHE A 128 -19.48 15.45 27.70
C PHE A 128 -20.92 15.17 27.29
N LEU A 129 -21.16 14.09 26.54
CA LEU A 129 -22.49 13.82 25.98
C LEU A 129 -23.32 12.84 26.81
N LYS A 130 -22.69 12.05 27.71
CA LYS A 130 -23.35 10.99 28.51
C LYS A 130 -24.17 10.00 27.67
N ILE A 131 -23.77 9.79 26.42
CA ILE A 131 -24.43 8.86 25.49
C ILE A 131 -23.82 7.47 25.66
N ASN A 132 -24.63 6.43 25.46
CA ASN A 132 -24.13 5.06 25.41
C ASN A 132 -23.21 4.84 24.20
N LEU A 133 -21.99 4.39 24.48
CA LEU A 133 -20.94 4.14 23.48
C LEU A 133 -21.31 3.07 22.46
N SER A 134 -22.29 2.22 22.75
CA SER A 134 -22.75 1.13 21.87
C SER A 134 -23.34 1.62 20.55
N GLU A 135 -23.74 2.88 20.44
CA GLU A 135 -24.35 3.45 19.24
C GLU A 135 -23.37 4.27 18.38
N VAL A 136 -22.16 4.54 18.88
CA VAL A 136 -21.21 5.43 18.21
C VAL A 136 -20.31 4.63 17.26
N ARG A 137 -20.49 4.85 15.95
CA ARG A 137 -19.65 4.25 14.91
C ARG A 137 -18.46 5.13 14.55
N VAL A 138 -17.24 4.66 14.82
CA VAL A 138 -16.01 5.32 14.38
C VAL A 138 -15.69 4.90 12.94
N SER A 139 -15.86 5.82 12.00
CA SER A 139 -15.58 5.58 10.58
C SER A 139 -14.16 6.03 10.22
N LEU A 140 -13.46 5.20 9.44
CA LEU A 140 -12.13 5.51 8.91
C LEU A 140 -12.17 6.09 7.49
N ARG A 141 -13.36 6.39 6.97
CA ARG A 141 -13.61 6.78 5.57
C ARG A 141 -12.65 7.86 5.05
N LEU A 142 -12.44 8.89 5.86
CA LEU A 142 -11.56 10.01 5.50
C LEU A 142 -10.09 9.72 5.75
N TRP A 143 -9.75 8.71 6.56
CA TRP A 143 -8.39 8.42 6.99
C TRP A 143 -7.65 7.48 6.05
N TRP A 144 -8.33 6.61 5.30
CA TRP A 144 -7.69 5.65 4.39
C TRP A 144 -6.67 6.27 3.43
N ILE A 145 -7.02 7.38 2.77
CA ILE A 145 -6.16 8.02 1.76
C ILE A 145 -5.07 8.90 2.41
N PRO A 146 -5.37 9.78 3.38
CA PRO A 146 -4.35 10.55 4.08
C PRO A 146 -3.28 9.69 4.74
N THR A 147 -3.65 8.56 5.34
CA THR A 147 -2.65 7.66 5.95
C THR A 147 -1.75 7.02 4.92
N ALA A 148 -2.26 6.64 3.75
CA ALA A 148 -1.43 6.15 2.66
C ALA A 148 -0.47 7.23 2.15
N ILE A 149 -0.93 8.48 2.00
CA ILE A 149 -0.07 9.61 1.61
C ILE A 149 1.05 9.80 2.63
N ILE A 150 0.73 9.80 3.93
CA ILE A 150 1.73 9.90 5.00
C ILE A 150 2.71 8.74 4.93
N ALA A 151 2.23 7.50 4.75
CA ALA A 151 3.10 6.33 4.63
C ALA A 151 4.03 6.41 3.41
N ILE A 152 3.54 6.90 2.27
CA ILE A 152 4.36 7.13 1.07
C ILE A 152 5.41 8.20 1.32
N ILE A 153 5.06 9.31 1.96
CA ILE A 153 6.02 10.37 2.28
C ILE A 153 7.08 9.85 3.24
N LEU A 154 6.66 9.19 4.33
CA LEU A 154 7.57 8.61 5.32
C LEU A 154 8.44 7.50 4.73
N SER A 155 7.98 6.78 3.70
CA SER A 155 8.77 5.75 3.03
C SER A 155 10.10 6.27 2.51
N ASN A 156 10.15 7.52 2.04
CA ASN A 156 11.37 8.15 1.53
C ASN A 156 12.40 8.36 2.65
N TRP A 157 11.95 8.67 3.86
CA TRP A 157 12.81 8.85 5.03
C TRP A 157 13.23 7.51 5.63
N LEU A 158 12.29 6.56 5.69
CA LEU A 158 12.51 5.24 6.27
C LEU A 158 13.49 4.39 5.46
N GLN A 159 13.67 4.67 4.16
CA GLN A 159 14.67 4.00 3.31
C GLN A 159 16.11 4.05 3.86
N ILE A 160 16.43 5.03 4.69
CA ILE A 160 17.74 5.17 5.32
C ILE A 160 17.95 4.12 6.44
N THR A 161 16.86 3.69 7.07
CA THR A 161 16.89 2.79 8.24
C THR A 161 17.20 1.34 7.84
N ASP A 162 17.84 0.59 8.74
CA ASP A 162 18.22 -0.80 8.46
C ASP A 162 17.02 -1.74 8.36
N TRP A 163 15.94 -1.46 9.10
CA TRP A 163 14.68 -2.19 9.00
C TRP A 163 14.08 -2.14 7.59
N TRP A 164 14.17 -0.99 6.93
CA TRP A 164 13.67 -0.85 5.56
C TRP A 164 14.50 -1.68 4.57
N LYS A 165 15.81 -1.75 4.76
CA LYS A 165 16.70 -2.56 3.90
C LYS A 165 16.41 -4.06 4.04
N LEU A 166 16.07 -4.52 5.24
CA LEU A 166 15.68 -5.93 5.48
C LEU A 166 14.36 -6.31 4.80
N LEU A 167 13.41 -5.37 4.74
CA LEU A 167 12.09 -5.61 4.16
C LEU A 167 12.03 -5.38 2.64
N LYS A 168 13.03 -4.69 2.08
CA LYS A 168 13.07 -4.37 0.64
C LYS A 168 13.36 -5.62 -0.17
N ILE A 169 12.42 -5.99 -1.02
CA ILE A 169 12.55 -7.06 -2.03
C ILE A 169 13.15 -6.48 -3.30
#